data_AF-A0A1F5YXL4-F1
#
_entry.id   AF-A0A1F5YXL4-F1
#
_cell.length_a   1.000
_cell.length_b   1.000
_cell.length_c   1.000
_cell.angle_alpha   90.00
_cell.angle_beta   90.00
_cell.angle_gamma   90.00
#
_symmetry.space_group_name_H-M   'P 1'
#
loop_
_entity.id
_entity.type
_entity.pdbx_description
1 polymer ?
#
loop_
_entity_poly.entity_id
_entity_poly.type
_entity_poly.pdbx_seq_one_letter_code
_entity_poly.pdbx_strand_id
1 'polypeptide(L)'
;MNNLIILGIVIITSLVLGLIKYGSLADQYKGKPWQSKFNEIWNDFVNFLIAGLVGYFFVFVRLPLLLKGESLNLSDFVLLVVFMLGLFGHLCVMSKNITDGITAIFKRVLER
;
A
#
# COMPACT_ATOMS: atom_id res chain seq x y z
N MET A 1 -19.55 -9.72 -12.95
CA MET A 1 -18.23 -10.31 -12.62
C MET A 1 -18.21 -10.55 -11.12
N ASN A 2 -17.96 -11.77 -10.64
CA ASN A 2 -18.15 -12.11 -9.22
C ASN A 2 -17.10 -11.42 -8.36
N ASN A 3 -17.49 -10.66 -7.33
CA ASN A 3 -16.57 -9.88 -6.48
C ASN A 3 -15.45 -10.73 -5.87
N LEU A 4 -15.72 -12.02 -5.64
CA LEU A 4 -14.74 -13.02 -5.18
C LEU A 4 -13.62 -13.29 -6.20
N ILE A 5 -13.94 -13.30 -7.49
CA ILE A 5 -12.93 -13.52 -8.55
C ILE A 5 -12.00 -12.32 -8.62
N ILE A 6 -12.55 -11.11 -8.52
CA ILE A 6 -11.76 -9.87 -8.52
C ILE A 6 -10.84 -9.81 -7.31
N LEU A 7 -11.36 -10.14 -6.12
CA LEU A 7 -10.56 -10.21 -4.90
C LEU A 7 -9.42 -11.23 -5.06
N GLY A 8 -9.72 -12.41 -5.63
CA GLY A 8 -8.71 -13.41 -5.94
C GLY A 8 -7.62 -12.89 -6.87
N ILE A 9 -7.99 -12.18 -7.95
CA ILE A 9 -7.04 -11.56 -8.88
C ILE A 9 -6.16 -10.52 -8.15
N VAL A 10 -6.77 -9.61 -7.38
CA VAL A 10 -6.02 -8.56 -6.65
C VAL A 10 -5.02 -9.19 -5.68
N ILE A 11 -5.40 -10.25 -4.96
CA ILE A 11 -4.50 -10.95 -4.04
C ILE A 11 -3.33 -11.60 -4.80
N ILE A 12 -3.60 -12.33 -5.89
CA ILE A 12 -2.57 -13.01 -6.67
C ILE A 12 -1.61 -11.99 -7.31
N THR A 13 -2.14 -10.94 -7.94
CA THR A 13 -1.32 -9.90 -8.56
C THR A 13 -0.45 -9.18 -7.52
N SER A 14 -0.97 -8.91 -6.33
CA SER A 14 -0.20 -8.28 -5.25
C SER A 14 0.95 -9.17 -4.76
N LEU A 15 0.72 -10.47 -4.68
CA LEU A 15 1.74 -11.44 -4.31
C LEU A 15 2.84 -11.54 -5.38
N VAL A 16 2.46 -11.58 -6.66
CA VAL A 16 3.40 -11.60 -7.79
C VAL A 16 4.25 -10.32 -7.80
N LEU A 17 3.63 -9.14 -7.63
CA LEU A 17 4.36 -7.87 -7.58
C LEU A 17 5.32 -7.80 -6.38
N GLY A 18 4.90 -8.30 -5.21
CA GLY A 18 5.78 -8.41 -4.04
C GLY A 18 7.00 -9.30 -4.30
N LEU A 19 6.80 -10.46 -4.95
CA LEU A 19 7.89 -11.36 -5.32
C LEU A 19 8.82 -10.75 -6.38
N ILE A 20 8.29 -10.05 -7.38
CA ILE A 20 9.09 -9.35 -8.41
C ILE A 20 9.98 -8.29 -7.75
N LYS A 21 9.40 -7.46 -6.87
CA LYS A 21 10.15 -6.42 -6.16
C LYS A 21 11.24 -7.02 -5.28
N TYR A 22 10.93 -8.06 -4.52
CA TYR A 22 11.93 -8.78 -3.74
C TYR A 22 13.05 -9.37 -4.61
N GLY A 23 12.71 -9.98 -5.75
CA GLY A 23 13.67 -10.50 -6.71
C GLY A 23 14.60 -9.42 -7.28
N SER A 24 14.08 -8.23 -7.56
CA SER A 24 14.87 -7.08 -8.04
C SER A 24 15.89 -6.56 -7.02
N LEU A 25 15.67 -6.83 -5.73
CA LEU A 25 16.51 -6.38 -4.61
C LEU A 25 17.29 -7.54 -3.97
N ALA A 26 17.33 -8.72 -4.59
CA ALA A 26 17.89 -9.94 -4.00
C ALA A 26 19.33 -9.80 -3.50
N ASP A 27 20.15 -8.98 -4.16
CA ASP A 27 21.53 -8.72 -3.75
C ASP A 27 21.62 -7.93 -2.42
N GLN A 28 20.65 -7.08 -2.10
CA GLN A 28 20.59 -6.36 -0.83
C GLN A 28 20.24 -7.26 0.36
N TYR A 29 19.79 -8.49 0.09
CA TYR A 29 19.32 -9.46 1.08
C TYR A 29 20.23 -10.67 1.22
N LYS A 30 21.37 -10.70 0.50
CA LYS A 30 22.42 -11.70 0.72
C LYS A 30 22.93 -11.59 2.17
N GLY A 31 22.95 -12.73 2.88
CA GLY A 31 23.42 -12.80 4.27
C GLY A 31 22.41 -12.38 5.35
N LYS A 32 21.24 -11.81 4.99
CA LYS A 32 20.19 -11.49 5.98
C LYS A 32 19.44 -12.74 6.46
N PRO A 33 18.99 -12.78 7.73
CA PRO A 33 18.17 -13.87 8.26
C PRO A 33 16.84 -13.99 7.49
N TRP A 34 16.30 -15.21 7.42
CA TRP A 34 15.10 -15.49 6.63
C TRP A 34 13.86 -14.71 7.11
N GLN A 35 13.79 -14.39 8.42
CA GLN A 35 12.71 -13.59 8.98
C GLN A 35 12.69 -12.16 8.41
N SER A 36 13.86 -11.56 8.20
CA SER A 36 13.95 -10.22 7.59
C SER A 36 13.44 -10.24 6.14
N LYS A 37 13.81 -11.29 5.40
CA LYS A 37 13.38 -11.48 4.00
C LYS A 37 11.88 -11.68 3.90
N PHE A 38 11.32 -12.49 4.80
CA PHE A 38 9.88 -12.71 4.87
C PHE A 38 9.14 -11.41 5.21
N ASN A 39 9.61 -10.63 6.19
CA ASN A 39 8.97 -9.36 6.56
C ASN A 39 8.95 -8.36 5.40
N GLU A 40 10.00 -8.29 4.59
CA GLU A 40 10.01 -7.40 3.42
C GLU A 40 9.04 -7.87 2.33
N ILE A 41 9.04 -9.17 2.00
CA ILE A 41 8.07 -9.75 1.05
C ILE A 41 6.64 -9.50 1.53
N TRP A 42 6.40 -9.70 2.83
CA TRP A 42 5.09 -9.48 3.44
C TRP A 42 4.68 -8.01 3.39
N ASN A 43 5.59 -7.09 3.70
CA ASN A 43 5.33 -5.65 3.61
C ASN A 43 5.03 -5.22 2.16
N ASP A 44 5.79 -5.72 1.19
CA ASP A 44 5.56 -5.43 -0.22
C ASP A 44 4.22 -6.00 -0.70
N PHE A 45 3.90 -7.23 -0.29
CA PHE A 45 2.59 -7.84 -0.54
C PHE A 45 1.46 -6.98 0.01
N VAL A 46 1.51 -6.59 1.29
CA VAL A 46 0.47 -5.77 1.94
C VAL A 46 0.36 -4.41 1.27
N ASN A 47 1.49 -3.79 0.92
CA ASN A 47 1.53 -2.53 0.19
C ASN A 47 0.79 -2.63 -1.16
N PHE A 48 1.13 -3.65 -1.97
CA PHE A 48 0.47 -3.84 -3.27
C PHE A 48 -0.99 -4.26 -3.13
N LEU A 49 -1.33 -5.00 -2.07
CA LEU A 49 -2.71 -5.38 -1.76
C LEU A 49 -3.58 -4.15 -1.47
N ILE A 50 -3.09 -3.24 -0.61
CA ILE A 50 -3.80 -1.99 -0.33
C ILE A 50 -3.90 -1.14 -1.59
N ALA A 51 -2.81 -1.02 -2.36
CA ALA A 51 -2.82 -0.30 -3.64
C ALA A 51 -3.87 -0.88 -4.60
N GLY A 52 -3.92 -2.21 -4.74
CA GLY A 52 -4.86 -2.90 -5.61
C GLY A 52 -6.31 -2.72 -5.18
N LEU A 53 -6.60 -2.80 -3.88
CA LEU A 53 -7.95 -2.59 -3.34
C LEU A 53 -8.41 -1.14 -3.51
N VAL A 54 -7.54 -0.18 -3.19
CA VAL A 54 -7.83 1.25 -3.33
C VAL A 54 -7.98 1.63 -4.80
N GLY A 55 -7.09 1.14 -5.67
CA GLY A 55 -7.16 1.34 -7.11
C GLY A 55 -8.42 0.73 -7.72
N TYR A 56 -8.79 -0.48 -7.30
CA TYR A 56 -10.04 -1.12 -7.70
C TYR A 56 -11.25 -0.26 -7.31
N PHE A 57 -11.34 0.14 -6.04
CA PHE A 57 -12.43 1.00 -5.58
C PHE A 57 -12.46 2.32 -6.36
N PHE A 58 -11.32 2.97 -6.53
CA PHE A 58 -11.24 4.26 -7.22
C PHE A 58 -11.68 4.14 -8.69
N VAL A 59 -11.16 3.17 -9.43
CA VAL A 59 -11.46 3.00 -10.87
C VAL A 59 -12.88 2.54 -11.14
N PHE A 60 -13.42 1.63 -10.33
CA PHE A 60 -14.74 1.02 -10.60
C PHE A 60 -15.90 1.74 -9.91
N VAL A 61 -15.65 2.45 -8.80
CA VAL A 61 -16.70 3.13 -8.03
C VAL A 61 -16.61 4.64 -8.18
N ARG A 62 -15.47 5.26 -7.84
CA ARG A 62 -15.38 6.74 -7.81
C ARG A 62 -15.17 7.38 -9.17
N LEU A 63 -14.28 6.86 -10.01
CA LEU A 63 -13.98 7.44 -11.32
C LEU A 63 -15.22 7.57 -12.22
N PRO A 64 -16.12 6.57 -12.33
CA PRO A 64 -17.34 6.71 -13.12
C PRO A 64 -18.31 7.77 -12.58
N LEU A 65 -18.33 7.97 -11.26
CA LEU A 65 -19.14 9.00 -10.61
C LEU A 65 -18.58 10.40 -10.88
N LEU A 66 -17.26 10.57 -10.79
CA LEU A 66 -16.57 11.81 -11.12
C LEU A 66 -16.75 12.19 -12.59
N LEU A 67 -16.69 11.22 -13.51
CA LEU A 67 -16.96 11.44 -14.94
C LEU A 67 -18.41 11.84 -15.23
N LYS A 68 -19.35 11.54 -14.31
CA LYS A 68 -20.75 11.99 -14.39
C LYS A 68 -20.97 13.38 -13.78
N GLY A 69 -19.91 14.05 -13.32
CA GLY A 69 -19.96 15.39 -12.76
C GLY A 69 -20.20 15.45 -11.25
N GLU A 70 -20.01 14.34 -10.52
CA GLU A 70 -20.05 14.37 -9.05
C GLU A 70 -18.88 15.21 -8.50
N SER A 71 -19.11 15.89 -7.37
CA SER A 71 -18.11 16.74 -6.73
C SER A 71 -16.91 15.92 -6.25
N LEU A 72 -15.71 16.42 -6.54
CA LEU A 72 -14.46 15.91 -5.98
C LEU A 72 -14.42 16.17 -4.47
N ASN A 73 -14.29 15.11 -3.69
CA ASN A 73 -14.14 15.20 -2.25
C ASN A 73 -12.68 15.01 -1.85
N LEU A 74 -12.31 15.53 -0.67
CA LEU A 74 -10.97 15.31 -0.10
C LEU A 74 -10.62 13.82 0.01
N SER A 75 -11.62 12.96 0.27
CA SER A 75 -11.46 11.51 0.29
C SER A 75 -10.95 10.93 -1.02
N ASP A 76 -11.35 11.49 -2.17
CA ASP A 76 -10.91 11.02 -3.49
C ASP A 76 -9.43 11.32 -3.71
N PHE A 77 -8.99 12.48 -3.24
CA PHE A 77 -7.59 12.86 -3.25
C PHE A 77 -6.76 11.96 -2.33
N VAL A 78 -7.24 11.67 -1.11
CA VAL A 78 -6.56 10.76 -0.19
C VAL A 78 -6.46 9.35 -0.79
N LEU A 79 -7.52 8.84 -1.40
CA LEU A 79 -7.51 7.54 -2.09
C LEU A 79 -6.49 7.51 -3.24
N LEU A 80 -6.42 8.58 -4.03
CA LEU A 80 -5.44 8.69 -5.12
C LEU A 80 -3.99 8.71 -4.58
N VAL A 81 -3.74 9.44 -3.49
CA VAL A 81 -2.42 9.50 -2.85
C VAL A 81 -2.02 8.12 -2.31
N VAL A 82 -2.93 7.43 -1.61
CA VAL A 82 -2.68 6.07 -1.12
C VAL A 82 -2.41 5.10 -2.27
N PHE A 83 -3.16 5.22 -3.37
CA PHE A 83 -2.93 4.42 -4.56
C PHE A 83 -1.54 4.65 -5.16
N MET A 84 -1.14 5.91 -5.35
CA MET A 84 0.18 6.26 -5.88
C MET A 84 1.32 5.78 -4.97
N LEU A 85 1.22 6.02 -3.66
CA LEU A 85 2.21 5.55 -2.69
C LEU A 85 2.31 4.02 -2.65
N GLY A 86 1.19 3.34 -2.79
CA GLY A 86 1.11 1.90 -2.92
C GLY A 86 1.79 1.38 -4.19
N LEU A 87 1.55 2.01 -5.34
CA LEU A 87 2.21 1.63 -6.61
C LEU A 87 3.73 1.75 -6.55
N PHE A 88 4.25 2.80 -5.91
CA PHE A 88 5.70 3.00 -5.75
C PHE A 88 6.32 2.21 -4.58
N GLY A 89 5.52 1.48 -3.81
CA GLY A 89 6.05 0.69 -2.69
C GLY A 89 6.48 1.52 -1.48
N HIS A 90 5.98 2.76 -1.35
CA HIS A 90 6.34 3.69 -0.28
C HIS A 90 5.30 3.75 0.84
N LEU A 91 4.18 3.00 0.74
CA LEU A 91 3.12 3.05 1.75
C LEU A 91 3.61 2.58 3.13
N CYS A 92 4.41 1.51 3.17
CA CYS A 92 4.99 1.01 4.43
C CYS A 92 5.98 2.01 5.04
N VAL A 93 6.79 2.70 4.22
CA VAL A 93 7.72 3.73 4.68
C VAL A 93 6.96 4.93 5.25
N MET A 94 5.91 5.37 4.55
CA MET A 94 5.06 6.46 5.02
C MET A 94 4.38 6.10 6.35
N SER A 95 3.83 4.89 6.47
CA SER A 95 3.19 4.39 7.69
C SER A 95 4.16 4.38 8.87
N LYS A 96 5.41 3.91 8.65
CA LYS A 96 6.46 3.98 9.66
C LYS A 96 6.77 5.44 10.05
N ASN A 97 6.98 6.32 9.07
CA ASN A 97 7.29 7.73 9.34
C ASN A 97 6.18 8.45 10.11
N ILE A 98 4.91 8.15 9.80
CA ILE A 98 3.76 8.65 10.56
C ILE A 98 3.81 8.13 11.99
N THR A 99 4.05 6.83 12.18
CA THR A 99 4.13 6.21 13.50
C THR A 99 5.27 6.79 14.35
N ASP A 100 6.44 6.98 13.76
CA ASP A 100 7.62 7.58 14.40
C ASP A 100 7.36 9.05 14.76
N GLY A 101 6.71 9.81 13.87
CA GLY A 101 6.30 11.19 14.13
C GLY A 101 5.29 11.30 15.28
N ILE A 102 4.27 10.45 15.29
CA ILE A 102 3.30 10.36 16.39
C ILE A 102 4.01 10.00 17.70
N THR A 103 4.88 9.00 17.68
CA THR A 103 5.66 8.58 18.86
C THR A 103 6.50 9.73 19.40
N ALA A 104 7.15 10.52 18.54
CA ALA A 104 7.92 11.69 18.96
C ALA A 104 7.06 12.78 19.61
N ILE A 105 5.84 13.01 19.09
CA ILE A 105 4.87 13.94 19.68
C ILE A 105 4.46 13.42 21.07
N PHE A 106 4.04 12.16 21.18
CA PHE A 106 3.66 11.56 22.45
C PHE A 106 4.79 11.64 23.47
N LYS A 107 6.02 11.33 23.06
CA LYS A 107 7.19 11.45 23.93
C LYS A 107 7.36 12.87 24.47
N ARG A 108 7.25 13.89 23.62
CA ARG A 108 7.34 15.30 24.06
C ARG A 108 6.18 15.76 24.96
N VAL A 109 5.00 15.15 24.82
CA VAL A 109 3.80 15.51 25.59
C VAL A 109 3.75 14.78 26.93
N LEU A 110 4.15 13.50 26.97
CA LEU A 110 4.10 12.65 28.18
C LEU A 110 5.37 12.73 29.04
N GLU A 111 6.56 12.93 28.45
CA GLU A 111 7.82 13.05 29.21
C GLU A 111 8.14 14.50 29.58
N ARG A 112 7.13 15.37 29.63
CA ARG A 112 7.22 16.71 30.21
C ARG A 112 6.98 16.69 31.71
#